data_AF-A0A433UFE5-F1
#
_entry.id   AF-A0A433UFE5-F1
#
_cell.length_a   1.000
_cell.length_b   1.000
_cell.length_c   1.000
_cell.angle_alpha   90.00
_cell.angle_beta   90.00
_cell.angle_gamma   90.00
#
_symmetry.space_group_name_H-M   'P 1'
#
loop_
_entity.id
_entity.type
_entity.pdbx_description
1 polymer ?
#
loop_
_entity_poly.entity_id
_entity_poly.type
_entity_poly.pdbx_seq_one_letter_code
_entity_poly.pdbx_strand_id
1 'polypeptide(L)'
;MPCVSNLLDFQELRNKCAAYLQPLAGAEIKNFNRQDCGLLREEIGNFIEELERQQIDYKFLDLTSAFYSVIHEFQTGVRFLPNALIAPKNNVYYTAPMVARLNRFTVNYPFVSVFFYKNTGSYELRKTSEYRDLNEFNLVLDVDPLAKSRW
;
A
#
# COMPACT_ATOMS: atom_id res chain seq x y z
N MET A 1 16.16 -22.09 23.87
CA MET A 1 15.39 -20.82 23.87
C MET A 1 14.82 -20.65 22.47
N PRO A 2 13.49 -20.53 22.27
CA PRO A 2 12.95 -20.25 20.95
C PRO A 2 13.43 -18.84 20.55
N CYS A 3 14.02 -18.74 19.35
CA CYS A 3 14.37 -17.47 18.74
C CYS A 3 13.07 -16.73 18.45
N VAL A 4 12.74 -15.72 19.27
CA VAL A 4 11.66 -14.78 18.92
C VAL A 4 12.18 -14.00 17.72
N SER A 5 11.57 -14.22 16.55
CA SER A 5 11.93 -13.45 15.36
C SER A 5 11.51 -12.01 15.60
N ASN A 6 12.46 -11.07 15.54
CA ASN A 6 12.19 -9.63 15.55
C ASN A 6 11.67 -9.11 14.20
N LEU A 7 11.39 -10.00 13.24
CA LEU A 7 10.87 -9.64 11.93
C LEU A 7 9.38 -9.35 12.05
N LEU A 8 9.02 -8.09 11.80
CA LEU A 8 7.62 -7.68 11.80
C LEU A 8 6.90 -8.12 10.53
N ASP A 9 5.66 -8.57 10.70
CA ASP A 9 4.74 -8.76 9.58
C ASP A 9 4.17 -7.42 9.08
N PHE A 10 3.43 -7.47 7.97
CA PHE A 10 2.85 -6.25 7.37
C PHE A 10 1.90 -5.52 8.33
N GLN A 11 1.08 -6.23 9.09
CA GLN A 11 0.08 -5.62 9.96
C GLN A 11 0.76 -4.96 11.17
N GLU A 12 1.80 -5.59 11.72
CA GLU A 12 2.64 -5.03 12.78
C GLU A 12 3.37 -3.76 12.30
N LEU A 13 3.94 -3.79 11.09
CA LEU A 13 4.56 -2.62 10.48
C LEU A 13 3.55 -1.48 10.31
N ARG A 14 2.35 -1.79 9.79
CA ARG A 14 1.28 -0.81 9.61
C ARG A 14 0.86 -0.18 10.92
N ASN A 15 0.69 -0.98 11.97
CA ASN A 15 0.32 -0.49 13.30
C ASN A 15 1.40 0.45 13.86
N LYS A 16 2.69 0.12 13.69
CA LYS A 16 3.78 1.02 14.08
C LYS A 16 3.83 2.30 13.23
N CYS A 17 3.66 2.21 11.91
CA CYS A 17 3.56 3.39 11.05
C CYS A 17 2.39 4.29 11.46
N ALA A 18 1.22 3.72 11.76
CA ALA A 18 0.06 4.46 12.23
C ALA A 18 0.35 5.19 13.55
N ALA A 19 1.00 4.53 14.51
CA ALA A 19 1.39 5.16 15.76
C ALA A 19 2.42 6.30 15.56
N TYR A 20 3.42 6.09 14.70
CA TYR A 20 4.43 7.09 14.36
C TYR A 20 3.82 8.32 13.66
N LEU A 21 2.89 8.10 12.72
CA LEU A 21 2.27 9.15 11.92
C LEU A 21 1.05 9.80 12.60
N GLN A 22 0.50 9.21 13.68
CA GLN A 22 -0.68 9.73 14.38
C GLN A 22 -0.55 11.21 14.79
N PRO A 23 0.59 11.70 15.30
CA PRO A 23 0.76 13.12 15.62
C PRO A 23 0.62 14.04 14.39
N LEU A 24 0.94 13.54 13.20
CA LEU A 24 0.88 14.26 11.92
C LEU A 24 -0.48 14.10 11.21
N ALA A 25 -1.35 13.19 11.67
CA ALA A 25 -2.63 12.82 11.05
C ALA A 25 -3.69 13.94 11.00
N GLY A 26 -3.39 15.10 11.58
CA GLY A 26 -4.24 16.30 11.56
C GLY A 26 -4.28 17.00 10.20
N ALA A 27 -4.20 18.33 10.21
CA ALA A 27 -4.31 19.14 8.99
C ALA A 27 -3.14 18.95 8.01
N GLU A 28 -1.99 18.47 8.48
CA GLU A 28 -0.76 18.37 7.69
C GLU A 28 -0.84 17.22 6.68
N ILE A 29 -1.18 16.00 7.13
CA ILE A 29 -1.26 14.84 6.21
C ILE A 29 -2.40 14.98 5.20
N LYS A 30 -3.57 15.51 5.62
CA LYS A 30 -4.75 15.64 4.74
C LYS A 30 -4.49 16.41 3.45
N ASN A 31 -3.49 17.29 3.45
CA ASN A 31 -3.16 18.14 2.31
C ASN A 31 -1.93 17.66 1.52
N PHE A 32 -1.28 16.55 1.92
CA PHE A 32 -0.11 16.06 1.18
C PHE A 32 -0.49 15.73 -0.27
N ASN A 33 0.27 16.31 -1.18
CA ASN A 33 0.15 16.07 -2.60
C ASN A 33 1.50 15.59 -3.15
N ARG A 34 1.58 15.45 -4.46
CA ARG A 34 2.77 14.93 -5.14
C ARG A 34 4.03 15.78 -4.91
N GLN A 35 3.90 17.06 -4.59
CA GLN A 35 5.03 17.95 -4.29
C GLN A 35 5.65 17.63 -2.92
N ASP A 36 4.87 17.06 -2.00
CA ASP A 36 5.29 16.69 -0.65
C ASP A 36 6.01 15.32 -0.61
N CYS A 37 6.22 14.68 -1.76
CA CYS A 37 6.96 13.43 -1.87
C CYS A 37 8.39 13.52 -1.29
N GLY A 38 9.00 14.71 -1.26
CA GLY A 38 10.28 14.92 -0.58
C GLY A 38 10.16 14.72 0.94
N LEU A 39 9.17 15.37 1.55
CA LEU A 39 8.89 15.27 2.99
C LEU A 39 8.50 13.83 3.38
N LEU A 40 7.66 13.17 2.59
CA LEU A 40 7.29 11.78 2.87
C LEU A 40 8.49 10.81 2.79
N ARG A 41 9.47 11.09 1.92
CA ARG A 41 10.70 10.31 1.83
C ARG A 41 11.63 10.56 3.01
N GLU A 42 11.66 11.78 3.52
CA GLU A 42 12.39 12.11 4.74
C GLU A 42 11.74 11.41 5.95
N GLU A 43 10.41 11.47 6.07
CA GLU A 43 9.68 10.85 7.17
C GLU A 43 9.81 9.31 7.20
N ILE A 44 9.73 8.64 6.05
CA ILE A 44 9.99 7.19 6.03
C ILE A 44 11.46 6.88 6.37
N GLY A 45 12.41 7.77 6.03
CA GLY A 45 13.81 7.66 6.42
C GLY A 45 14.00 7.78 7.94
N ASN A 46 13.40 8.80 8.55
CA ASN A 46 13.41 9.00 10.00
C ASN A 46 12.82 7.78 10.74
N PHE A 47 11.72 7.23 10.21
CA PHE A 47 11.12 6.04 10.79
C PHE A 47 11.99 4.77 10.63
N ILE A 48 12.71 4.63 9.51
CA ILE A 48 13.70 3.56 9.31
C ILE A 48 14.80 3.63 10.38
N GLU A 49 15.37 4.82 10.61
CA GLU A 49 16.41 5.02 11.63
C GLU A 49 15.88 4.67 13.04
N GLU A 50 14.62 4.97 13.34
CA GLU A 50 14.00 4.61 14.61
C GLU A 50 13.87 3.08 14.77
N LEU A 51 13.43 2.37 13.72
CA LEU A 51 13.32 0.90 13.74
C LEU A 51 14.70 0.24 13.91
N GLU A 52 15.72 0.76 13.23
CA GLU A 52 17.10 0.28 13.35
C GLU A 52 17.66 0.51 14.75
N ARG A 53 17.39 1.67 15.37
CA ARG A 53 17.76 1.94 16.77
C ARG A 53 17.10 0.97 17.75
N GLN A 54 15.89 0.51 17.44
CA GLN A 54 15.16 -0.48 18.22
C GLN A 54 15.56 -1.93 17.90
N GLN A 55 16.47 -2.15 16.95
CA GLN A 55 16.90 -3.49 16.48
C GLN A 55 15.71 -4.35 16.00
N ILE A 56 14.78 -3.71 15.29
CA ILE A 56 13.60 -4.35 14.72
C ILE A 56 13.88 -4.69 13.26
N ASP A 57 13.66 -5.95 12.90
CA ASP A 57 13.83 -6.41 11.52
C ASP A 57 12.56 -6.16 10.70
N TYR A 58 12.71 -5.78 9.44
CA TYR A 58 11.60 -5.54 8.54
C TYR A 58 11.99 -5.81 7.08
N LYS A 59 11.00 -6.11 6.24
CA LYS A 59 11.18 -6.12 4.79
C LYS A 59 10.90 -4.73 4.24
N PHE A 60 11.87 -4.13 3.54
CA PHE A 60 11.76 -2.78 3.00
C PHE A 60 10.48 -2.54 2.17
N LEU A 61 10.07 -3.52 1.36
CA LEU A 61 8.86 -3.42 0.54
C LEU A 61 7.56 -3.43 1.36
N ASP A 62 7.54 -4.18 2.45
CA ASP A 62 6.38 -4.27 3.35
C ASP A 62 6.29 -2.99 4.18
N LEU A 63 7.42 -2.48 4.67
CA LEU A 63 7.49 -1.19 5.36
C LEU A 63 7.01 -0.05 4.45
N THR A 64 7.50 0.02 3.21
CA THR A 64 7.07 1.03 2.24
C THR A 64 5.57 0.96 1.99
N SER A 65 5.04 -0.25 1.86
CA SER A 65 3.61 -0.47 1.64
C SER A 65 2.77 -0.13 2.86
N ALA A 66 3.25 -0.45 4.06
CA ALA A 66 2.60 -0.13 5.32
C ALA A 66 2.55 1.39 5.54
N PHE A 67 3.68 2.07 5.36
CA PHE A 67 3.82 3.51 5.52
C PHE A 67 2.86 4.28 4.60
N TYR A 68 2.89 4.02 3.28
CA TYR A 68 2.02 4.72 2.35
C TYR A 68 0.55 4.30 2.43
N SER A 69 0.24 3.08 2.88
CA SER A 69 -1.12 2.68 3.22
C SER A 69 -1.71 3.54 4.35
N VAL A 70 -0.90 3.84 5.38
CA VAL A 70 -1.32 4.70 6.50
C VAL A 70 -1.48 6.15 6.06
N ILE A 71 -0.50 6.69 5.32
CA ILE A 71 -0.61 8.06 4.76
C ILE A 71 -1.90 8.20 3.96
N HIS A 72 -2.19 7.26 3.06
CA HIS A 72 -3.39 7.32 2.24
C HIS A 72 -4.69 7.20 3.06
N GLU A 73 -4.72 6.33 4.08
CA GLU A 73 -5.85 6.20 5.00
C GLU A 73 -6.10 7.51 5.76
N PHE A 74 -5.07 8.18 6.25
CA PHE A 74 -5.21 9.46 6.95
C PHE A 74 -5.71 10.58 6.02
N GLN A 75 -5.36 10.54 4.74
CA GLN A 75 -5.83 11.50 3.75
C GLN A 75 -7.29 11.30 3.34
N THR A 76 -7.66 10.05 3.07
CA THR A 76 -8.92 9.74 2.38
C THR A 76 -9.96 9.09 3.28
N GLY A 77 -9.56 8.60 4.46
CA GLY A 77 -10.36 7.75 5.32
C GLY A 77 -10.52 6.31 4.79
N VAL A 78 -9.89 5.96 3.66
CA VAL A 78 -10.02 4.65 3.02
C VAL A 78 -8.73 3.87 3.13
N ARG A 79 -8.82 2.65 3.64
CA ARG A 79 -7.69 1.76 3.86
C ARG A 79 -7.47 0.83 2.68
N PHE A 80 -6.34 0.99 1.99
CA PHE A 80 -5.89 0.06 0.96
C PHE A 80 -4.75 -0.81 1.48
N LEU A 81 -4.90 -2.13 1.35
CA LEU A 81 -3.91 -3.11 1.77
C LEU A 81 -3.31 -3.83 0.54
N PRO A 82 -2.09 -4.37 0.63
CA PRO A 82 -1.62 -5.35 -0.33
C PRO A 82 -2.65 -6.48 -0.49
N ASN A 83 -2.87 -6.92 -1.73
CA ASN A 83 -3.92 -7.85 -2.14
C ASN A 83 -5.36 -7.35 -2.02
N ALA A 84 -5.60 -6.07 -1.73
CA ALA A 84 -6.93 -5.50 -1.82
C ALA A 84 -7.49 -5.62 -3.24
N LEU A 85 -8.79 -5.90 -3.33
CA LEU A 85 -9.52 -5.91 -4.58
C LEU A 85 -9.96 -4.48 -4.90
N ILE A 86 -9.60 -3.99 -6.07
CA ILE A 86 -9.82 -2.61 -6.48
C ILE A 86 -10.46 -2.55 -7.87
N ALA A 87 -11.25 -1.52 -8.13
CA ALA A 87 -11.90 -1.29 -9.42
C ALA A 87 -11.66 0.15 -9.88
N PRO A 88 -11.41 0.40 -11.18
CA PRO A 88 -11.30 1.73 -11.72
C PRO A 88 -12.54 2.59 -11.43
N LYS A 89 -12.32 3.89 -11.23
CA LYS A 89 -13.39 4.87 -11.22
C LYS A 89 -13.94 5.08 -12.64
N ASN A 90 -15.23 5.38 -12.75
CA ASN A 90 -15.96 5.52 -14.02
C ASN A 90 -15.36 6.56 -14.98
N ASN A 91 -14.57 7.50 -14.49
CA ASN A 91 -13.93 8.58 -15.26
C ASN A 91 -12.52 8.22 -15.76
N VAL A 92 -12.03 7.02 -15.50
CA VAL A 92 -10.73 6.55 -16.01
C VAL A 92 -11.00 5.66 -17.22
N TYR A 93 -10.38 5.99 -18.36
CA TYR A 93 -10.56 5.27 -19.62
C TYR A 93 -10.06 3.82 -19.54
N TYR A 94 -10.91 2.92 -19.07
CA TYR A 94 -10.76 1.48 -19.21
C TYR A 94 -11.91 0.97 -20.09
N THR A 95 -11.59 0.12 -21.05
CA THR A 95 -12.54 -0.38 -22.06
C THR A 95 -13.58 -1.38 -21.51
N ALA A 96 -13.51 -1.75 -20.22
CA ALA A 96 -14.52 -2.55 -19.51
C ALA A 96 -14.39 -2.34 -17.98
N PRO A 97 -15.45 -2.57 -17.18
CA PRO A 97 -15.30 -2.66 -15.73
C PRO A 97 -14.37 -3.83 -15.40
N MET A 98 -13.15 -3.51 -15.00
CA MET A 98 -12.11 -4.50 -14.69
C MET A 98 -11.85 -4.48 -13.19
N VAL A 99 -11.94 -5.65 -12.57
CA VAL A 99 -11.44 -5.81 -11.20
C VAL A 99 -9.94 -6.08 -11.27
N ALA A 100 -9.19 -5.40 -10.42
CA ALA A 100 -7.75 -5.53 -10.30
C ALA A 100 -7.36 -5.79 -8.84
N ARG A 101 -6.12 -6.22 -8.63
CA ARG A 101 -5.59 -6.46 -7.29
C ARG A 101 -4.46 -5.49 -7.01
N LEU A 102 -4.54 -4.78 -5.90
CA LEU A 102 -3.43 -3.98 -5.40
C LEU A 102 -2.29 -4.93 -5.03
N ASN A 103 -1.12 -4.76 -5.62
CA ASN A 103 0.06 -5.55 -5.27
C ASN A 103 0.79 -4.92 -4.08
N ARG A 104 1.20 -3.67 -4.24
CA ARG A 104 1.97 -2.91 -3.24
C ARG A 104 1.96 -1.42 -3.55
N PHE A 105 2.31 -0.60 -2.56
CA PHE A 105 2.68 0.79 -2.80
C PHE A 105 4.09 0.87 -3.36
N THR A 106 4.37 1.93 -4.13
CA THR A 106 5.71 2.21 -4.63
C THR A 106 6.39 3.28 -3.79
N VAL A 107 7.68 3.50 -4.00
CA VAL A 107 8.44 4.60 -3.37
C VAL A 107 7.99 6.00 -3.82
N ASN A 108 7.09 6.08 -4.82
CA ASN A 108 6.58 7.33 -5.37
C ASN A 108 5.09 7.44 -5.04
N TYR A 109 4.75 8.02 -3.90
CA TYR A 109 3.36 8.27 -3.52
C TYR A 109 2.65 9.22 -4.53
N PRO A 110 1.36 9.03 -4.89
CA PRO A 110 0.43 7.95 -4.51
C PRO A 110 0.43 6.74 -5.47
N PHE A 111 1.52 6.50 -6.21
CA PHE A 111 1.57 5.41 -7.19
C PHE A 111 1.71 4.04 -6.54
N VAL A 112 0.95 3.09 -7.08
CA VAL A 112 0.87 1.70 -6.66
C VAL A 112 1.16 0.76 -7.81
N SER A 113 1.67 -0.44 -7.50
CA SER A 113 1.70 -1.55 -8.44
C SER A 113 0.36 -2.29 -8.38
N VAL A 114 -0.27 -2.47 -9.52
CA VAL A 114 -1.58 -3.13 -9.65
C VAL A 114 -1.45 -4.32 -10.58
N PHE A 115 -2.07 -5.43 -10.20
CA PHE A 115 -2.23 -6.59 -11.05
C PHE A 115 -3.59 -6.58 -11.73
N PHE A 116 -3.54 -6.50 -13.05
CA PHE A 116 -4.69 -6.62 -13.93
C PHE A 116 -4.81 -8.05 -14.42
N TYR A 117 -6.02 -8.57 -14.41
CA TYR A 117 -6.33 -9.92 -14.85
C TYR A 117 -7.16 -9.87 -16.13
N LYS A 118 -6.69 -10.54 -17.18
CA LYS A 118 -7.42 -10.66 -18.44
C LYS A 118 -7.57 -12.13 -18.81
N ASN A 119 -8.80 -12.54 -19.10
CA ASN A 119 -9.07 -13.83 -19.71
C ASN A 119 -8.75 -13.75 -21.21
N THR A 120 -7.88 -14.61 -21.71
CA THR A 120 -7.49 -14.65 -23.12
C THR A 120 -8.35 -15.58 -23.97
N GLY A 121 -9.49 -16.07 -23.46
CA GLY A 121 -10.39 -17.00 -24.15
C GLY A 121 -9.93 -18.47 -24.09
N SER A 122 -8.70 -18.73 -23.64
CA SER A 122 -8.11 -20.06 -23.44
C SER A 122 -8.31 -20.62 -22.02
N TYR A 123 -9.19 -20.03 -21.21
CA TYR A 123 -9.29 -20.24 -19.75
C TYR A 123 -8.04 -19.87 -18.96
N GLU A 124 -7.05 -19.25 -19.60
CA GLU A 124 -5.87 -18.71 -18.96
C GLU A 124 -6.12 -17.27 -18.46
N LEU A 125 -5.87 -17.06 -17.18
CA LEU A 125 -5.84 -15.73 -16.56
C LEU A 125 -4.44 -15.15 -16.71
N ARG A 126 -4.27 -14.24 -17.67
CA ARG A 126 -3.03 -13.47 -17.78
C ARG A 126 -3.01 -12.37 -16.72
N LYS A 127 -1.88 -12.27 -16.04
CA LYS A 127 -1.58 -11.28 -15.03
C LYS A 127 -0.61 -10.25 -15.60
N THR A 128 -1.05 -9.00 -15.71
CA THR A 128 -0.19 -7.87 -16.10
C THR A 128 0.04 -7.00 -14.87
N SER A 129 1.27 -6.54 -14.66
CA SER A 129 1.61 -5.60 -13.59
C SER A 129 1.83 -4.22 -14.19
N GLU A 130 1.16 -3.22 -13.65
CA GLU A 130 1.32 -1.81 -14.07
C GLU A 130 1.46 -0.90 -12.85
N TYR A 131 2.11 0.24 -13.03
CA TYR A 131 2.14 1.31 -12.04
C TYR A 131 1.04 2.32 -12.34
N ARG A 132 0.17 2.59 -11.37
CA ARG A 132 -1.01 3.47 -11.52
C ARG A 132 -1.15 4.37 -10.30
N ASP A 133 -1.83 5.50 -10.46
CA ASP A 133 -2.19 6.35 -9.33
C ASP A 133 -3.30 5.66 -8.53
N LEU A 134 -3.13 5.49 -7.21
CA LEU A 134 -4.14 4.84 -6.37
C LEU A 134 -5.49 5.57 -6.41
N ASN A 135 -5.47 6.89 -6.65
CA ASN A 135 -6.69 7.70 -6.75
C ASN A 135 -7.54 7.36 -7.98
N GLU A 136 -7.03 6.60 -8.95
CA GLU A 136 -7.81 6.09 -10.09
C GLU A 136 -8.80 4.99 -9.69
N PHE A 137 -8.72 4.46 -8.47
CA PHE A 137 -9.46 3.26 -8.06
C PHE A 137 -10.40 3.50 -6.88
N ASN A 138 -11.47 2.71 -6.85
CA ASN A 138 -12.30 2.46 -5.67
C ASN A 138 -11.87 1.14 -5.02
N LEU A 139 -11.91 1.09 -3.70
CA LEU A 139 -11.77 -0.14 -2.95
C LEU A 139 -13.05 -0.98 -3.10
N VAL A 140 -12.88 -2.25 -3.46
CA VAL A 140 -13.97 -3.23 -3.56
C VAL A 140 -13.96 -4.16 -2.34
N LEU A 141 -12.78 -4.68 -1.98
CA LEU A 141 -12.55 -5.51 -0.79
C LEU A 141 -11.18 -5.23 -0.20
N ASP A 142 -11.08 -5.09 1.12
CA ASP A 142 -9.81 -4.88 1.86
C ASP A 142 -8.81 -6.01 1.61
N VAL A 143 -9.27 -7.25 1.51
CA VAL A 143 -8.44 -8.44 1.25
C VAL A 143 -9.17 -9.34 0.25
N ASP A 144 -8.50 -9.66 -0.85
CA ASP A 144 -9.01 -10.63 -1.82
C ASP A 144 -8.97 -12.05 -1.23
N PRO A 145 -10.11 -12.74 -1.03
CA PRO A 145 -10.16 -14.09 -0.47
C PRO A 145 -9.48 -15.14 -1.36
N LEU A 146 -9.25 -14.83 -2.63
CA LEU A 146 -8.54 -15.67 -3.59
C LEU A 146 -7.04 -15.34 -3.70
N ALA A 147 -6.55 -14.35 -2.95
CA ALA A 147 -5.12 -14.21 -2.74
C ALA A 147 -4.64 -15.38 -1.88
N LYS A 148 -3.61 -16.10 -2.32
CA LYS A 148 -2.92 -17.07 -1.44
C LYS A 148 -2.30 -16.26 -0.31
N SER A 149 -3.02 -16.18 0.80
CA SER A 149 -2.64 -15.42 2.00
C SER A 149 -1.37 -16.03 2.58
N ARG A 150 -0.27 -15.29 2.49
CA ARG A 150 0.83 -15.38 3.44
C ARG A 150 0.98 -13.98 4.00
N TRP A 151 0.40 -13.78 5.17
CA TRP A 151 0.88 -12.79 6.13
C TRP A 151 2.14 -13.39 6.73
#